data_AF-A0A150A0H3-F1
#
_entry.id   AF-A0A150A0H3-F1
#
_cell.length_a   1.000
_cell.length_b   1.000
_cell.length_c   1.000
_cell.angle_alpha   90.00
_cell.angle_beta   90.00
_cell.angle_gamma   90.00
#
_symmetry.space_group_name_H-M   'P 1'
#
loop_
_entity.id
_entity.type
_entity.pdbx_description
1 polymer ?
#
loop_
_entity_poly.entity_id
_entity_poly.type
_entity_poly.pdbx_seq_one_letter_code
_entity_poly.pdbx_strand_id
1 'polypeptide(L)'
;MMNVAADGCTLDAEGALWFADFGGGRVVRVQNGRIVDEIQTSTGVFACALGGSDGRTLFLCTAPDFDPQVREVEHAAELLAVRVDVPPSGGHYVGGQRIRLKFRSPLCHV
;
A
#
# COMPACT_ATOMS: atom_id res chain seq x y z
N MET A 1 -3.67 13.74 -18.97
CA MET A 1 -3.54 13.78 -17.51
C MET A 1 -3.97 12.43 -16.98
N MET A 2 -3.16 11.74 -16.20
CA MET A 2 -3.61 10.51 -15.53
C MET A 2 -4.54 10.90 -14.38
N ASN A 3 -5.67 10.20 -14.24
CA ASN A 3 -6.57 10.38 -13.10
C ASN A 3 -6.19 9.37 -12.02
N VAL A 4 -5.79 9.86 -10.85
CA VAL A 4 -5.23 9.07 -9.76
C VAL A 4 -5.86 9.56 -8.47
N ALA A 5 -6.30 8.67 -7.60
CA ALA A 5 -6.66 9.01 -6.22
C ALA A 5 -5.53 8.53 -5.30
N ALA A 6 -4.42 9.28 -5.32
CA ALA A 6 -3.21 8.93 -4.61
C ALA A 6 -3.39 9.04 -3.09
N ASP A 7 -2.90 8.03 -2.36
CA ASP A 7 -2.92 7.96 -0.89
C ASP A 7 -1.53 7.57 -0.36
N GLY A 8 -1.42 6.64 0.60
CA GLY A 8 -0.16 6.26 1.22
C GLY A 8 0.92 5.80 0.23
N CYS A 9 2.15 6.26 0.48
CA CYS A 9 3.32 5.99 -0.38
C CYS A 9 4.58 5.62 0.41
N THR A 10 5.55 4.99 -0.27
CA THR A 10 6.87 4.63 0.25
C THR A 10 7.96 4.75 -0.83
N LEU A 11 9.23 4.87 -0.44
CA LEU A 11 10.37 4.97 -1.35
C LEU A 11 11.19 3.67 -1.36
N ASP A 12 11.65 3.27 -2.53
CA ASP A 12 12.57 2.15 -2.68
C ASP A 12 14.04 2.59 -2.82
N ALA A 13 14.96 1.62 -2.77
CA ALA A 13 16.40 1.86 -2.81
C ALA A 13 16.92 2.42 -4.15
N GLU A 14 16.11 2.38 -5.22
CA GLU A 14 16.42 2.99 -6.50
C GLU A 14 15.86 4.43 -6.61
N GLY A 15 15.30 4.96 -5.52
CA GLY A 15 14.68 6.27 -5.48
C GLY A 15 13.34 6.35 -6.22
N ALA A 16 12.70 5.20 -6.49
CA ALA A 16 11.34 5.20 -7.03
C ALA A 16 10.30 5.32 -5.92
N LEU A 17 9.21 6.01 -6.21
CA LEU A 17 8.06 6.18 -5.34
C LEU A 17 7.03 5.10 -5.65
N TRP A 18 6.68 4.30 -4.66
CA TRP A 18 5.47 3.50 -4.66
C TRP A 18 4.35 4.31 -4.02
N PHE A 19 3.19 4.41 -4.65
CA PHE A 19 2.01 5.02 -4.03
C PHE A 19 0.73 4.23 -4.33
N ALA A 20 -0.16 4.19 -3.35
CA ALA A 20 -1.47 3.59 -3.47
C ALA A 20 -2.40 4.49 -4.31
N ASP A 21 -3.16 3.89 -5.22
CA ASP A 21 -4.19 4.54 -6.01
C ASP A 21 -5.54 3.88 -5.75
N PHE A 22 -6.36 4.53 -4.92
CA PHE A 22 -7.68 4.02 -4.55
C PHE A 22 -8.58 3.90 -5.79
N GLY A 23 -8.62 4.95 -6.62
CA GLY A 23 -9.51 5.05 -7.77
C GLY A 23 -9.13 4.09 -8.90
N GLY A 24 -7.84 3.77 -9.02
CA GLY A 24 -7.33 2.77 -9.96
C GLY A 24 -7.34 1.33 -9.43
N GLY A 25 -7.59 1.12 -8.13
CA GLY A 25 -7.50 -0.21 -7.51
C GLY A 25 -6.12 -0.85 -7.68
N ARG A 26 -5.06 -0.05 -7.53
CA ARG A 26 -3.68 -0.47 -7.80
C ARG A 26 -2.69 0.23 -6.89
N VAL A 27 -1.46 -0.26 -6.88
CA VAL A 27 -0.29 0.51 -6.42
C VAL A 27 0.61 0.77 -7.63
N VAL A 28 1.17 1.97 -7.70
CA VAL A 28 1.96 2.43 -8.84
C VAL A 28 3.38 2.73 -8.39
N ARG A 29 4.37 2.30 -9.16
CA ARG A 29 5.78 2.67 -9.00
C ARG A 29 6.15 3.73 -10.01
N VAL A 30 6.64 4.88 -9.54
CA VAL A 30 7.10 5.99 -10.38
C VAL A 30 8.57 6.26 -10.14
N GLN A 31 9.33 6.36 -11.23
CA GLN A 31 10.72 6.78 -11.21
C GLN A 31 10.94 7.89 -12.23
N ASN A 32 11.59 8.98 -11.83
CA ASN A 32 11.86 10.13 -12.71
C ASN A 32 10.60 10.67 -13.43
N GLY A 33 9.46 10.71 -12.72
CA GLY A 33 8.19 11.20 -13.26
C GLY A 33 7.49 10.26 -14.25
N ARG A 34 7.96 9.01 -14.40
CA ARG A 34 7.35 8.00 -15.25
C ARG A 34 6.89 6.81 -14.43
N ILE A 35 5.75 6.25 -14.78
CA ILE A 35 5.32 4.95 -14.27
C ILE A 35 6.25 3.90 -14.85
N VAL A 36 6.83 3.11 -13.97
CA VAL A 36 7.74 2.01 -14.30
C VAL A 36 7.19 0.65 -13.88
N ASP A 37 6.17 0.62 -13.01
CA ASP A 37 5.48 -0.59 -12.60
C ASP A 37 4.07 -0.28 -12.05
N GLU A 38 3.16 -1.25 -12.14
CA GLU A 38 1.82 -1.21 -11.57
C GLU A 38 1.41 -2.60 -11.07
N ILE A 39 0.87 -2.67 -9.84
CA ILE A 39 0.30 -3.90 -9.29
C ILE A 39 -1.18 -3.68 -9.06
N GLN A 40 -2.00 -4.41 -9.81
CA GLN A 40 -3.46 -4.35 -9.74
C GLN A 40 -3.99 -5.17 -8.56
N THR A 41 -5.00 -4.65 -7.87
CA THR A 41 -5.77 -5.35 -6.83
C THR A 41 -7.23 -5.45 -7.24
N SER A 42 -7.99 -6.30 -6.54
CA SER A 42 -9.44 -6.48 -6.75
C SER A 42 -10.28 -5.32 -6.22
N THR A 43 -9.68 -4.44 -5.40
CA THR A 43 -10.33 -3.34 -4.71
C THR A 43 -9.39 -2.13 -4.55
N GLY A 44 -9.89 -1.01 -4.03
CA GLY A 44 -9.09 0.19 -3.77
C GLY A 44 -7.92 -0.05 -2.81
N VAL A 45 -6.79 0.62 -3.08
CA VAL A 45 -5.58 0.60 -2.23
C VAL A 45 -5.44 1.94 -1.51
N PHE A 46 -5.20 1.89 -0.21
CA PHE A 46 -5.11 3.09 0.65
C PHE A 46 -3.69 3.37 1.15
N ALA A 47 -2.86 2.33 1.29
CA ALA A 47 -1.47 2.52 1.71
C ALA A 47 -0.61 1.37 1.21
N CYS A 48 0.68 1.66 1.00
CA CYS A 48 1.68 0.65 0.69
C CYS A 48 2.96 0.86 1.50
N ALA A 49 3.62 -0.22 1.89
CA ALA A 49 4.91 -0.17 2.59
C ALA A 49 5.82 -1.33 2.20
N LEU A 50 7.10 -1.05 2.00
CA LEU A 50 8.12 -2.07 1.79
C LEU A 50 8.60 -2.64 3.12
N GLY A 51 8.77 -3.96 3.19
CA GLY A 51 9.18 -4.68 4.38
C GLY A 51 9.44 -6.16 4.11
N GLY A 52 9.25 -7.00 5.13
CA GLY A 52 9.66 -8.41 5.11
C GLY A 52 11.12 -8.58 5.52
N SER A 53 11.51 -9.82 5.82
CA SER A 53 12.86 -10.13 6.34
C SER A 53 13.99 -9.77 5.39
N ASP A 54 13.72 -9.75 4.08
CA ASP A 54 14.66 -9.37 3.03
C ASP A 54 14.33 -8.00 2.40
N GLY A 55 13.33 -7.30 2.95
CA GLY A 55 12.89 -5.98 2.49
C GLY A 55 12.12 -5.96 1.16
N ARG A 56 11.87 -7.10 0.51
CA ARG A 56 11.27 -7.11 -0.84
C ARG A 56 9.81 -7.56 -0.89
N THR A 57 9.11 -7.36 0.22
CA THR A 57 7.66 -7.50 0.29
C THR A 57 7.02 -6.13 0.35
N LEU A 58 6.16 -5.83 -0.61
CA LEU A 58 5.28 -4.67 -0.60
C LEU A 58 3.94 -5.06 0.04
N PHE A 59 3.67 -4.54 1.23
CA PHE A 59 2.40 -4.68 1.92
C PHE A 59 1.41 -3.63 1.41
N LEU A 60 0.16 -4.03 1.15
CA LEU A 60 -0.89 -3.17 0.64
C LEU A 60 -2.11 -3.24 1.55
N CYS A 61 -2.63 -2.08 1.97
CA CYS A 61 -3.89 -1.99 2.69
C CYS A 61 -5.00 -1.73 1.69
N THR A 62 -5.93 -2.67 1.57
CA THR A 62 -6.98 -2.62 0.55
C THR A 62 -8.36 -2.66 1.18
N ALA A 63 -9.32 -1.93 0.60
CA ALA A 63 -10.74 -1.99 0.98
C ALA A 63 -11.64 -1.55 -0.18
N PRO A 64 -12.94 -1.92 -0.21
CA PRO A 64 -13.89 -1.49 -1.24
C PRO A 64 -14.12 0.01 -1.29
N ASP A 65 -14.17 0.67 -0.13
CA ASP A 65 -14.43 2.09 0.03
C ASP A 65 -13.95 2.55 1.42
N PHE A 66 -14.10 3.86 1.68
CA PHE A 66 -13.78 4.51 2.95
C PHE A 66 -15.05 5.02 3.67
N ASP A 67 -16.24 4.51 3.35
CA ASP A 67 -17.48 4.91 4.00
C ASP A 67 -17.45 4.43 5.47
N PRO A 68 -17.46 5.34 6.45
CA PRO A 68 -17.35 4.96 7.86
C PRO A 68 -18.58 4.19 8.35
N GLN A 69 -19.77 4.42 7.81
CA GLN A 69 -20.98 3.72 8.21
C GLN A 69 -20.93 2.28 7.73
N VAL A 70 -20.49 2.05 6.48
CA VAL A 70 -20.35 0.69 5.94
C VAL A 70 -19.18 -0.04 6.62
N ARG A 71 -18.02 0.59 6.77
CA ARG A 71 -16.81 -0.03 7.36
C ARG A 71 -16.88 -0.26 8.86
N GLU A 72 -17.85 0.33 9.57
CA GLU A 72 -18.15 -0.01 10.94
C GLU A 72 -18.78 -1.41 11.08
N VAL A 73 -19.56 -1.84 10.08
CA VAL A 73 -20.31 -3.11 10.10
C VAL A 73 -19.65 -4.18 9.21
N GLU A 74 -19.12 -3.79 8.06
CA GLU A 74 -18.50 -4.67 7.08
C GLU A 74 -16.97 -4.55 7.12
N HIS A 75 -16.31 -5.64 7.50
CA HIS A 75 -14.85 -5.71 7.64
C HIS A 75 -14.20 -6.38 6.43
N ALA A 76 -14.46 -5.85 5.24
CA ALA A 76 -13.92 -6.35 3.96
C ALA A 76 -12.52 -5.81 3.61
N ALA A 77 -11.82 -5.20 4.57
CA ALA A 77 -10.46 -4.71 4.37
C ALA A 77 -9.45 -5.86 4.44
N GLU A 78 -8.46 -5.85 3.55
CA GLU A 78 -7.43 -6.87 3.49
C GLU A 78 -6.03 -6.25 3.57
N LEU A 79 -5.08 -7.03 4.08
CA LEU A 79 -3.66 -6.74 3.99
C LEU A 79 -3.05 -7.72 2.99
N LEU A 80 -2.72 -7.22 1.80
CA LEU A 80 -2.04 -8.02 0.78
C LEU A 80 -0.52 -7.90 0.95
N ALA A 81 0.20 -8.95 0.58
CA ALA A 81 1.65 -8.97 0.55
C ALA A 81 2.11 -9.44 -0.82
N VAL A 82 2.81 -8.56 -1.55
CA VAL A 82 3.28 -8.83 -2.91
C VAL A 82 4.80 -8.76 -2.93
N ARG A 83 5.43 -9.66 -3.69
CA ARG A 83 6.88 -9.64 -3.87
C ARG A 83 7.27 -8.60 -4.91
N VAL A 84 8.34 -7.85 -4.62
CA VAL A 84 8.93 -6.85 -5.51
C VAL A 84 10.44 -7.01 -5.57
N ASP A 85 11.08 -6.38 -6.56
CA ASP A 85 12.51 -6.53 -6.79
C ASP A 85 13.38 -5.51 -6.05
N VAL A 86 12.81 -4.40 -5.60
CA VAL A 86 13.60 -3.31 -5.02
C VAL A 86 13.22 -3.15 -3.54
N PRO A 87 14.18 -3.34 -2.61
CA PRO A 87 13.94 -3.17 -1.18
C PRO A 87 13.73 -1.69 -0.84
N PRO A 88 13.32 -1.35 0.40
CA PRO A 88 13.26 0.05 0.82
C PRO A 88 14.64 0.69 0.74
N SER A 89 14.69 2.01 0.55
CA SER A 89 15.94 2.77 0.69
C SER A 89 16.52 2.51 2.08
N GLY A 90 17.68 1.85 2.14
CA GLY A 90 18.34 1.52 3.40
C GLY A 90 18.64 2.76 4.22
N GLY A 91 18.45 2.68 5.53
CA GLY A 91 18.70 3.79 6.47
C GLY A 91 17.46 4.66 6.68
N HIS A 92 16.85 4.49 7.85
CA HIS A 92 15.73 5.25 8.38
C HIS A 92 14.37 4.95 7.74
N TYR A 93 13.53 4.26 8.51
CA TYR A 93 12.11 4.60 8.56
C TYR A 93 11.99 6.13 8.59
N VAL A 94 11.68 6.77 7.46
CA VAL A 94 11.29 8.18 7.48
C VAL A 94 9.96 8.21 8.19
N GLY A 95 9.96 8.67 9.45
CA GLY A 95 8.80 8.64 10.34
C GLY A 95 7.56 9.16 9.62
N GLY A 96 6.60 8.27 9.35
CA GLY A 96 5.39 8.65 8.62
C GLY A 96 4.36 7.54 8.44
N GLN A 97 4.77 6.28 8.21
CA GLN A 97 3.80 5.18 8.04
C GLN A 97 4.00 4.08 9.06
N ARG A 98 3.46 4.34 10.25
CA ARG A 98 3.00 3.25 11.11
C ARG A 98 1.56 2.96 10.71
N ILE A 99 1.36 2.01 9.80
CA ILE A 99 0.02 1.49 9.52
C ILE A 99 -0.41 0.66 10.72
N ARG A 100 -1.05 1.31 11.70
CA ARG A 100 -1.69 0.60 12.81
C ARG A 100 -3.03 0.09 12.30
N LEU A 101 -3.04 -1.10 11.72
CA LEU A 101 -4.25 -1.83 11.42
C LEU A 101 -4.92 -2.20 12.74
N LYS A 102 -5.97 -1.46 13.12
CA LYS A 102 -6.88 -1.88 14.19
C LYS A 102 -7.87 -2.86 13.56
N PHE A 103 -7.47 -4.13 13.45
CA PHE A 103 -8.44 -5.16 13.16
C PHE A 103 -9.39 -5.27 14.37
N ARG A 104 -10.69 -5.04 14.17
CA ARG A 104 -11.71 -5.24 15.20
C ARG A 104 -12.29 -6.66 15.20
N SER A 105 -11.76 -7.56 14.37
CA SER A 105 -12.21 -8.95 14.34
C SER A 105 -11.46 -9.78 15.40
N PRO A 106 -12.16 -10.61 16.20
CA PRO A 106 -11.54 -11.51 17.17
C PRO A 106 -10.75 -12.67 16.52
N LEU A 107 -10.73 -12.77 15.19
CA LEU A 107 -10.17 -13.90 14.44
C LEU A 107 -8.78 -13.65 13.83
N CYS A 108 -8.21 -12.45 13.99
CA CYS A 108 -6.87 -12.14 13.49
C CYS A 108 -5.84 -12.26 14.62
N HIS A 109 -5.08 -13.36 14.60
CA HIS A 109 -3.85 -13.48 15.36
C HIS A 109 -2.69 -12.99 14.49
N VAL A 110 -1.93 -12.03 15.03
CA VAL A 110 -0.60 -11.63 14.53
C VAL A 110 0.45 -12.64 14.96
#